data_AF-A0A354I6Y0-F1
#
_entry.id   AF-A0A354I6Y0-F1
#
_cell.length_a   1.000
_cell.length_b   1.000
_cell.length_c   1.000
_cell.angle_alpha   90.00
_cell.angle_beta   90.00
_cell.angle_gamma   90.00
#
_symmetry.space_group_name_H-M   'P 1'
#
loop_
_entity.id
_entity.type
_entity.pdbx_description
1 polymer ?
#
loop_
_entity_poly.entity_id
_entity_poly.type
_entity_poly.pdbx_seq_one_letter_code
_entity_poly.pdbx_strand_id
1 'polypeptide(L)'
;MEFENQIQTREGLRDWITHKEKVILFGNESLIMILLRYYILMNEKDRIRGLSYLQTESEHMIFDEFVIKPITDYLVRNDSQIVILARNWEECQLMKELIEDWNEKQIWYVDYSIITELSWEDNVKLDFLCTGFIKCGADYLCDALRNNKKIYIPKEKEIYYDRWKNKYLDAPERFRELYFSGVSEKRKWGCINPDYFCRADFVYENFGKTPKIIFILRNPADAVYSYFKMRMSQSDDPIHQMYFKKYRKYSSKMFYEYMEDDIFSGKNQSF
;
A
#
# COMPACT_ATOMS: atom_id res chain seq x y z
N MET A 1 26.12 -10.38 0.95
CA MET A 1 26.81 -9.87 2.15
C MET A 1 25.86 -10.15 3.30
N GLU A 2 26.23 -10.98 4.27
CA GLU A 2 25.34 -11.29 5.40
C GLU A 2 25.40 -10.11 6.38
N PHE A 3 24.25 -9.52 6.72
CA PHE A 3 24.17 -8.67 7.91
C PHE A 3 24.52 -9.53 9.13
N GLU A 4 25.33 -8.97 10.03
CA GLU A 4 25.73 -9.65 11.28
C GLU A 4 24.50 -10.00 12.13
N ASN A 5 23.48 -9.15 12.09
CA ASN A 5 22.24 -9.28 12.84
C ASN A 5 21.03 -9.38 11.91
N GLN A 6 20.46 -10.58 11.82
CA GLN A 6 19.25 -10.83 11.02
C GLN A 6 18.20 -11.57 11.84
N ILE A 7 16.96 -11.19 11.64
CA ILE A 7 15.79 -11.84 12.21
C ILE A 7 15.06 -12.53 11.07
N GLN A 8 15.15 -13.85 11.04
CA GLN A 8 14.67 -14.71 9.94
C GLN A 8 13.47 -15.59 10.33
N THR A 9 13.06 -15.57 11.60
CA THR A 9 11.90 -16.33 12.09
C THR A 9 10.98 -15.44 12.91
N ARG A 10 9.70 -15.82 12.96
CA ARG A 10 8.69 -15.12 13.75
C ARG A 10 8.98 -15.21 15.24
N GLU A 11 9.38 -16.39 15.71
CA GLU A 11 9.79 -16.59 17.10
C GLU A 11 10.99 -15.72 17.43
N GLY A 12 11.98 -15.67 16.53
CA GLY A 12 13.14 -14.80 16.68
C GLY A 12 12.76 -13.32 16.74
N LEU A 13 11.80 -12.87 15.92
CA LEU A 13 11.29 -11.49 15.99
C LEU A 13 10.61 -11.21 17.33
N ARG A 14 9.75 -12.13 17.78
CA ARG A 14 9.04 -11.99 19.06
C ARG A 14 10.02 -11.91 20.22
N ASP A 15 10.98 -12.84 20.28
CA ASP A 15 12.00 -12.88 21.33
C ASP A 15 12.89 -11.64 21.29
N TRP A 16 13.21 -11.15 20.09
CA TRP A 16 13.99 -9.93 19.92
C TRP A 16 13.25 -8.70 20.45
N ILE A 17 11.97 -8.55 20.09
CA ILE A 17 11.12 -7.43 20.54
C ILE A 17 11.06 -7.38 22.08
N THR A 18 10.92 -8.51 22.76
CA THR A 18 10.80 -8.53 24.23
C THR A 18 12.10 -8.23 24.98
N HIS A 19 13.26 -8.39 24.33
CA HIS A 19 14.57 -8.21 24.97
C HIS A 19 15.28 -6.91 24.59
N LYS A 20 14.91 -6.28 23.47
CA LYS A 20 15.54 -5.04 23.01
C LYS A 20 14.73 -3.83 23.43
N GLU A 21 15.42 -2.74 23.70
CA GLU A 21 14.82 -1.45 24.06
C GLU A 21 15.40 -0.36 23.18
N LYS A 22 14.76 0.80 23.18
CA LYS A 22 15.21 1.99 22.42
C LYS A 22 15.39 1.66 20.93
N VAL A 23 14.32 1.14 20.32
CA VAL A 23 14.31 0.70 18.93
C VAL A 23 13.87 1.83 18.02
N ILE A 24 14.55 2.00 16.89
CA ILE A 24 14.16 2.87 15.78
C ILE A 24 13.76 1.96 14.61
N LEU A 25 12.54 2.12 14.11
CA LEU A 25 12.09 1.44 12.89
C LEU A 25 12.41 2.31 11.68
N PHE A 26 13.21 1.79 10.75
CA PHE A 26 13.66 2.51 9.57
C PHE A 26 13.38 1.72 8.28
N GLY A 27 12.77 2.37 7.28
CA GLY A 27 12.59 1.78 5.96
C GLY A 27 11.28 2.16 5.27
N ASN A 28 10.64 1.19 4.63
CA ASN A 28 9.39 1.43 3.90
C ASN A 28 8.22 1.73 4.84
N GLU A 29 7.43 2.75 4.51
CA GLU A 29 6.26 3.16 5.29
C GLU A 29 5.32 1.98 5.58
N SER A 30 4.95 1.20 4.55
CA SER A 30 4.05 0.05 4.69
C SER A 30 4.58 -1.00 5.69
N LEU A 31 5.90 -1.29 5.64
CA LEU A 31 6.54 -2.30 6.48
C LEU A 31 6.70 -1.81 7.92
N ILE A 32 7.08 -0.54 8.10
CA ILE A 32 7.10 0.12 9.42
C ILE A 32 5.72 0.06 10.05
N MET A 33 4.68 0.40 9.29
CA MET A 33 3.32 0.40 9.80
C MET A 33 2.83 -0.99 10.22
N ILE A 34 3.26 -2.04 9.52
CA ILE A 34 2.97 -3.43 9.92
C ILE A 34 3.68 -3.77 11.22
N LEU A 35 4.99 -3.50 11.31
CA LEU A 35 5.75 -3.85 12.51
C LEU A 35 5.32 -3.01 13.72
N LEU A 36 5.00 -1.73 13.53
CA LEU A 36 4.44 -0.86 14.56
C LEU A 36 3.15 -1.43 15.15
N ARG A 37 2.21 -1.87 14.32
CA ARG A 37 0.99 -2.54 14.80
C ARG A 37 1.31 -3.80 15.59
N TYR A 38 2.28 -4.59 15.14
CA TYR A 38 2.71 -5.79 15.88
C TYR A 38 3.28 -5.47 17.26
N TYR A 39 4.10 -4.41 17.38
CA TYR A 39 4.57 -3.90 18.68
C TYR A 39 3.42 -3.49 19.60
N ILE A 40 2.41 -2.79 19.06
CA ILE A 40 1.22 -2.37 19.82
C ILE A 40 0.43 -3.59 20.29
N LEU A 41 0.20 -4.58 19.42
CA LEU A 41 -0.48 -5.83 19.75
C LEU A 41 0.25 -6.63 20.83
N MET A 42 1.58 -6.59 20.84
CA MET A 42 2.40 -7.21 21.88
C MET A 42 2.44 -6.43 23.19
N ASN A 43 1.82 -5.24 23.26
CA ASN A 43 1.95 -4.30 24.37
C ASN A 43 3.41 -3.89 24.66
N GLU A 44 4.21 -3.74 23.59
CA GLU A 44 5.65 -3.43 23.66
C GLU A 44 5.99 -2.09 22.98
N LYS A 45 4.98 -1.26 22.67
CA LYS A 45 5.15 0.02 21.95
C LYS A 45 6.15 0.97 22.60
N ASP A 46 6.28 0.96 23.92
CA ASP A 46 7.18 1.85 24.68
C ASP A 46 8.67 1.58 24.39
N ARG A 47 8.99 0.43 23.78
CA ARG A 47 10.33 0.11 23.30
C ARG A 47 10.70 0.88 22.03
N ILE A 48 9.71 1.35 21.28
CA ILE A 48 9.92 2.16 20.08
C ILE A 48 10.27 3.57 20.50
N ARG A 49 11.49 3.98 20.19
CA ARG A 49 12.00 5.34 20.44
C ARG A 49 11.81 6.26 19.24
N GLY A 50 11.71 5.70 18.04
CA GLY A 50 11.64 6.47 16.82
C GLY A 50 11.17 5.68 15.62
N LEU A 51 10.68 6.41 14.63
CA LEU A 51 10.22 5.90 13.36
C LEU A 51 10.79 6.79 12.26
N SER A 52 11.23 6.20 11.16
CA SER A 52 11.76 6.94 10.02
C SER A 52 11.44 6.22 8.71
N TYR A 53 10.77 6.89 7.79
CA TYR A 53 10.58 6.37 6.43
C TYR A 53 11.78 6.73 5.57
N LEU A 54 12.09 5.89 4.58
CA LEU A 54 13.20 6.10 3.64
C LEU A 54 13.18 7.48 2.97
N GLN A 55 11.98 8.02 2.69
CA GLN A 55 11.77 9.32 2.03
C GLN A 55 11.39 10.44 3.00
N THR A 56 11.64 10.28 4.31
CA THR A 56 11.28 11.32 5.29
C THR A 56 12.24 12.50 5.19
N GLU A 57 11.74 13.66 4.77
CA GLU A 57 12.50 14.90 4.71
C GLU A 57 12.27 15.80 5.95
N SER A 58 11.14 15.64 6.64
CA SER A 58 10.78 16.48 7.78
C SER A 58 9.98 15.75 8.84
N GLU A 59 10.10 16.27 10.07
CA GLU A 59 9.39 15.75 11.24
C GLU A 59 7.87 15.94 11.09
N HIS A 60 7.11 14.88 11.34
CA HIS A 60 5.66 14.93 11.41
C HIS A 60 5.11 13.87 12.38
N MET A 61 3.93 14.15 12.91
CA MET A 61 3.25 13.26 13.85
C MET A 61 2.25 12.36 13.12
N ILE A 62 2.12 11.11 13.58
CA ILE A 62 1.10 10.16 13.15
C ILE A 62 0.38 9.61 14.37
N PHE A 63 -0.94 9.38 14.24
CA PHE A 63 -1.82 8.84 15.28
C PHE A 63 -1.78 9.60 16.62
N ASP A 64 -1.46 10.90 16.59
CA ASP A 64 -1.35 11.78 17.76
C ASP A 64 -0.37 11.27 18.85
N GLU A 65 0.49 10.30 18.53
CA GLU A 65 1.36 9.62 19.50
C GLU A 65 2.78 9.41 18.95
N PHE A 66 2.93 9.05 17.67
CA PHE A 66 4.23 8.71 17.11
C PHE A 66 4.78 9.84 16.26
N VAL A 67 6.09 10.05 16.35
CA VAL A 67 6.79 11.08 15.56
C VAL A 67 7.68 10.39 14.53
N ILE A 68 7.44 10.69 13.27
CA ILE A 68 8.30 10.31 12.15
C ILE A 68 9.35 11.41 11.97
N LYS A 69 10.63 11.04 11.88
CA LYS A 69 11.74 11.98 11.63
C LYS A 69 12.69 11.45 10.56
N PRO A 70 13.47 12.34 9.89
CA PRO A 70 14.61 11.91 9.09
C PRO A 70 15.54 11.00 9.92
N ILE A 71 16.10 9.95 9.29
CA ILE A 71 16.95 8.99 10.01
C ILE A 71 18.20 9.66 10.62
N THR A 72 18.68 10.72 9.97
CA THR A 72 19.81 11.54 10.40
C THR A 72 19.62 12.18 11.77
N ASP A 73 18.38 12.49 12.14
CA ASP A 73 18.07 13.12 13.44
C ASP A 73 18.31 12.16 14.61
N TYR A 74 18.30 10.85 14.34
CA TYR A 74 18.59 9.82 15.32
C TYR A 74 20.09 9.52 15.48
N LEU A 75 20.93 9.79 14.46
CA LEU A 75 22.38 9.48 14.48
C LEU A 75 23.12 10.15 15.64
N VAL A 76 22.60 11.28 16.13
CA VAL A 76 23.19 12.02 17.26
C VAL A 76 23.15 11.22 18.57
N ARG A 77 22.28 10.20 18.68
CA ARG A 77 22.05 9.42 19.92
C ARG A 77 22.36 7.93 19.68
N ASN A 78 23.63 7.55 19.84
CA ASN A 78 24.15 6.22 19.50
C ASN A 78 23.83 5.10 20.54
N ASP A 79 22.73 5.23 21.29
CA ASP A 79 22.30 4.27 22.31
C ASP A 79 21.08 3.43 21.88
N SER A 80 20.62 3.59 20.64
CA SER A 80 19.40 2.96 20.11
C SER A 80 19.73 1.85 19.11
N GLN A 81 18.86 0.84 19.02
CA GLN A 81 18.94 -0.18 17.97
C GLN A 81 18.18 0.31 16.73
N ILE A 82 18.70 0.06 15.53
CA ILE A 82 17.96 0.29 14.28
C ILE A 82 17.46 -1.03 13.73
N VAL A 83 16.20 -1.06 13.33
CA VAL A 83 15.61 -2.14 12.55
C VAL A 83 15.36 -1.65 11.13
N ILE A 84 16.04 -2.25 10.17
CA ILE A 84 15.85 -2.00 8.74
C ILE A 84 14.70 -2.86 8.21
N LEU A 85 13.77 -2.22 7.49
CA LEU A 85 12.59 -2.83 6.88
C LEU A 85 12.55 -2.53 5.37
N ALA A 86 13.11 -3.46 4.60
CA ALA A 86 13.26 -3.37 3.15
C ALA A 86 12.56 -4.56 2.45
N ARG A 87 12.05 -4.34 1.23
CA ARG A 87 11.43 -5.39 0.39
C ARG A 87 12.44 -6.27 -0.32
N ASN A 88 13.60 -5.69 -0.63
CA ASN A 88 14.65 -6.34 -1.39
C ASN A 88 16.03 -5.85 -0.92
N TRP A 89 17.07 -6.46 -1.49
CA TRP A 89 18.44 -6.18 -1.12
C TRP A 89 18.87 -4.77 -1.50
N GLU A 90 18.42 -4.26 -2.65
CA GLU A 90 18.75 -2.94 -3.16
C GLU A 90 18.27 -1.83 -2.22
N GLU A 91 16.99 -1.89 -1.79
CA GLU A 91 16.44 -0.98 -0.78
C GLU A 91 17.22 -1.07 0.53
N CYS A 92 17.63 -2.27 0.93
CA CYS A 92 18.40 -2.48 2.15
C CYS A 92 19.79 -1.86 2.09
N GLN A 93 20.46 -1.89 0.93
CA GLN A 93 21.76 -1.23 0.73
C GLN A 93 21.63 0.29 0.78
N LEU A 94 20.64 0.85 0.09
CA LEU A 94 20.35 2.29 0.16
C LEU A 94 20.11 2.76 1.60
N MET A 95 19.35 1.97 2.38
CA MET A 95 19.13 2.25 3.79
C MET A 95 20.43 2.17 4.60
N LYS A 96 21.29 1.18 4.34
CA LYS A 96 22.57 1.03 5.04
C LYS A 96 23.51 2.21 4.79
N GLU A 97 23.58 2.71 3.55
CA GLU A 97 24.37 3.90 3.19
C GLU A 97 23.93 5.14 3.99
N LEU A 98 22.62 5.32 4.19
CA LEU A 98 22.07 6.45 4.97
C LEU A 98 22.40 6.39 6.47
N ILE A 99 22.84 5.25 6.97
CA ILE A 99 23.21 5.04 8.38
C ILE A 99 24.64 4.51 8.52
N GLU A 100 25.53 4.86 7.58
CA GLU A 100 26.92 4.36 7.55
C GLU A 100 27.70 4.65 8.85
N ASP A 101 27.39 5.78 9.50
CA ASP A 101 28.00 6.19 10.78
C ASP A 101 27.41 5.46 12.00
N TRP A 102 26.36 4.65 11.81
CA TRP A 102 25.74 3.88 12.88
C TRP A 102 26.57 2.66 13.23
N ASN A 103 26.64 2.31 14.51
CA ASN A 103 27.34 1.10 14.94
C ASN A 103 26.68 -0.15 14.35
N GLU A 104 27.38 -0.88 13.48
CA GLU A 104 26.86 -2.06 12.77
C GLU A 104 26.24 -3.11 13.72
N LYS A 105 26.77 -3.25 14.95
CA LYS A 105 26.25 -4.17 15.96
C LYS A 105 24.86 -3.82 16.49
N GLN A 106 24.39 -2.60 16.25
CA GLN A 106 23.07 -2.10 16.63
C GLN A 106 22.08 -2.09 15.47
N ILE A 107 22.53 -2.43 14.26
CA ILE A 107 21.69 -2.51 13.07
C ILE A 107 21.16 -3.94 12.95
N TRP A 108 19.85 -4.08 12.80
CA TRP A 108 19.14 -5.34 12.64
C TRP A 108 18.34 -5.31 11.35
N TYR A 109 18.34 -6.44 10.64
CA TYR A 109 17.47 -6.65 9.49
C TYR A 109 16.35 -7.63 9.87
N VAL A 110 15.11 -7.29 9.54
CA VAL A 110 13.99 -8.24 9.65
C VAL A 110 13.63 -8.72 8.25
N ASP A 111 13.59 -10.04 8.08
CA ASP A 111 13.22 -10.65 6.82
C ASP A 111 11.83 -10.19 6.36
N TYR A 112 11.74 -9.75 5.10
CA TYR A 112 10.52 -9.25 4.48
C TYR A 112 9.36 -10.26 4.55
N SER A 113 9.66 -11.56 4.49
CA SER A 113 8.63 -12.60 4.60
C SER A 113 7.94 -12.58 5.96
N ILE A 114 8.65 -12.34 7.06
CA ILE A 114 8.06 -12.25 8.41
C ILE A 114 7.09 -11.07 8.47
N ILE A 115 7.50 -9.90 7.95
CA ILE A 115 6.65 -8.70 7.96
C ILE A 115 5.38 -8.93 7.13
N THR A 116 5.49 -9.57 5.97
CA THR A 116 4.31 -9.86 5.13
C THR A 116 3.40 -10.91 5.78
N GLU A 117 3.94 -11.94 6.44
CA GLU A 117 3.15 -12.91 7.20
C GLU A 117 2.35 -12.26 8.34
N LEU A 118 2.96 -11.36 9.13
CA LEU A 118 2.26 -10.59 10.16
C LEU A 118 1.09 -9.80 9.57
N SER A 119 1.35 -9.10 8.46
CA SER A 119 0.32 -8.33 7.76
C SER A 119 -0.82 -9.22 7.25
N TRP A 120 -0.52 -10.42 6.76
CA TRP A 120 -1.55 -11.33 6.26
C TRP A 120 -2.45 -11.84 7.36
N GLU A 121 -1.94 -12.02 8.59
CA GLU A 121 -2.73 -12.46 9.74
C GLU A 121 -3.70 -11.36 10.21
N ASP A 122 -3.23 -10.12 10.22
CA ASP A 122 -4.06 -8.97 10.61
C ASP A 122 -5.18 -8.69 9.60
N ASN A 123 -4.90 -8.92 8.30
CA ASN A 123 -5.81 -8.56 7.22
C ASN A 123 -6.86 -9.65 6.88
N VAL A 124 -7.90 -9.23 6.18
CA VAL A 124 -8.94 -10.12 5.65
C VAL A 124 -8.35 -11.04 4.57
N LYS A 125 -8.67 -12.33 4.66
CA LYS A 125 -8.33 -13.32 3.62
C LYS A 125 -9.32 -13.23 2.46
N LEU A 126 -8.86 -12.68 1.34
CA LEU A 126 -9.63 -12.65 0.09
C LEU A 126 -9.40 -13.92 -0.72
N ASP A 127 -10.45 -14.44 -1.35
CA ASP A 127 -10.36 -15.54 -2.31
C ASP A 127 -10.02 -15.04 -3.72
N PHE A 128 -10.37 -13.80 -4.05
CA PHE A 128 -10.04 -13.20 -5.34
C PHE A 128 -10.02 -11.67 -5.29
N LEU A 129 -9.29 -11.07 -6.23
CA LEU A 129 -9.17 -9.63 -6.40
C LEU A 129 -9.16 -9.29 -7.89
N CYS A 130 -10.08 -8.44 -8.34
CA CYS A 130 -9.99 -7.84 -9.68
C CYS A 130 -9.15 -6.57 -9.58
N THR A 131 -7.90 -6.65 -10.06
CA THR A 131 -6.91 -5.58 -9.93
C THR A 131 -6.81 -4.67 -11.15
N GLY A 132 -7.42 -5.05 -12.27
CA GLY A 132 -7.36 -4.21 -13.46
C GLY A 132 -8.07 -4.75 -14.68
N PHE A 133 -8.10 -4.00 -15.78
CA PHE A 133 -7.69 -2.58 -15.86
C PHE A 133 -8.90 -1.63 -15.76
N ILE A 134 -8.65 -0.38 -15.40
CA ILE A 134 -9.67 0.67 -15.37
C ILE A 134 -10.32 0.80 -16.77
N LYS A 135 -11.65 0.99 -16.81
CA LYS A 135 -12.46 1.07 -18.06
C LYS A 135 -12.48 -0.20 -18.94
N CYS A 136 -12.09 -1.34 -18.38
CA CYS A 136 -12.18 -2.65 -19.06
C CYS A 136 -13.43 -3.46 -18.68
N GLY A 137 -14.40 -2.89 -17.96
CA GLY A 137 -15.67 -3.57 -17.63
C GLY A 137 -15.72 -4.22 -16.26
N ALA A 138 -14.89 -3.77 -15.31
CA ALA A 138 -14.89 -4.26 -13.93
C ALA A 138 -16.25 -4.14 -13.23
N ASP A 139 -17.04 -3.10 -13.54
CA ASP A 139 -18.40 -2.95 -13.03
C ASP A 139 -19.31 -4.10 -13.46
N TYR A 140 -19.27 -4.45 -14.74
CA TYR A 140 -20.07 -5.55 -15.28
C TYR A 140 -19.67 -6.88 -14.67
N LEU A 141 -18.35 -7.11 -14.49
CA LEU A 141 -17.86 -8.29 -13.79
C LEU A 141 -18.38 -8.32 -12.33
N CYS A 142 -18.30 -7.19 -11.63
CA CYS A 142 -18.76 -7.08 -10.24
C CYS A 142 -20.24 -7.48 -10.11
N ASP A 143 -21.09 -6.93 -10.97
CA ASP A 143 -22.53 -7.20 -10.96
C ASP A 143 -22.83 -8.67 -11.30
N ALA A 144 -22.13 -9.23 -12.29
CA ALA A 144 -22.25 -10.65 -12.65
C ALA A 144 -21.83 -11.58 -11.48
N LEU A 145 -20.72 -11.25 -10.79
CA LEU A 145 -20.24 -12.03 -9.65
C LEU A 145 -21.16 -11.93 -8.43
N ARG A 146 -21.72 -10.75 -8.16
CA ARG A 146 -22.68 -10.54 -7.04
C ARG A 146 -23.96 -11.36 -7.19
N ASN A 147 -24.38 -11.67 -8.42
CA ASN A 147 -25.53 -12.54 -8.67
C ASN A 147 -25.28 -14.00 -8.26
N ASN A 148 -24.02 -14.40 -8.03
CA ASN A 148 -23.70 -15.73 -7.54
C ASN A 148 -23.77 -15.80 -6.01
N LYS A 149 -24.73 -16.58 -5.47
CA LYS A 149 -24.93 -16.76 -4.02
C LYS A 149 -23.69 -17.29 -3.27
N LYS A 150 -22.75 -17.94 -3.96
CA LYS A 150 -21.50 -18.44 -3.37
C LYS A 150 -20.38 -17.40 -3.31
N ILE A 151 -20.57 -16.21 -3.89
CA ILE A 151 -19.55 -15.15 -3.95
C ILE A 151 -20.06 -13.95 -3.16
N TYR A 152 -19.21 -13.33 -2.37
CA TYR A 152 -19.46 -12.06 -1.71
C TYR A 152 -18.46 -11.01 -2.18
N ILE A 153 -18.99 -9.87 -2.61
CA ILE A 153 -18.23 -8.65 -2.88
C ILE A 153 -18.95 -7.56 -2.08
N PRO A 154 -18.24 -6.75 -1.27
CA PRO A 154 -18.83 -5.62 -0.54
C PRO A 154 -19.65 -4.72 -1.46
N LYS A 155 -20.65 -4.01 -0.92
CA LYS A 155 -21.54 -3.15 -1.71
C LYS A 155 -20.76 -1.99 -2.35
N GLU A 156 -19.87 -1.41 -1.58
CA GLU A 156 -18.90 -0.41 -1.99
C GLU A 156 -17.90 -1.08 -2.96
N LYS A 157 -17.76 -0.49 -4.15
CA LYS A 157 -16.72 -0.84 -5.12
C LYS A 157 -15.53 0.09 -4.90
N GLU A 158 -14.37 -0.33 -5.38
CA GLU A 158 -13.16 0.49 -5.34
C GLU A 158 -12.90 1.03 -3.93
N ILE A 159 -12.70 0.13 -2.97
CA ILE A 159 -12.58 0.45 -1.54
C ILE A 159 -11.30 1.29 -1.23
N TYR A 160 -10.36 1.32 -2.18
CA TYR A 160 -9.09 2.04 -2.11
C TYR A 160 -8.37 1.88 -0.77
N TYR A 161 -8.26 0.63 -0.27
CA TYR A 161 -7.66 0.33 1.03
C TYR A 161 -6.25 0.89 1.18
N ASP A 162 -5.46 0.87 0.10
CA ASP A 162 -4.13 1.47 0.01
C ASP A 162 -4.10 2.97 0.33
N ARG A 163 -5.18 3.71 0.07
CA ARG A 163 -5.26 5.17 0.31
C ARG A 163 -5.53 5.55 1.76
N TRP A 164 -5.92 4.60 2.60
CA TRP A 164 -6.29 4.89 3.99
C TRP A 164 -5.73 3.90 5.02
N LYS A 165 -5.13 2.76 4.63
CA LYS A 165 -4.64 1.78 5.60
C LYS A 165 -3.59 2.32 6.58
N ASN A 166 -2.77 3.29 6.15
CA ASN A 166 -1.74 3.89 6.99
C ASN A 166 -2.24 5.10 7.78
N LYS A 167 -3.51 5.49 7.58
CA LYS A 167 -4.15 6.60 8.34
C LYS A 167 -4.75 6.14 9.66
N TYR A 168 -4.86 4.83 9.88
CA TYR A 168 -5.43 4.28 11.11
C TYR A 168 -4.60 3.10 11.62
N LEU A 169 -4.37 3.04 12.94
CA LEU A 169 -3.73 1.89 13.59
C LEU A 169 -4.60 0.63 13.53
N ASP A 170 -5.91 0.79 13.60
CA ASP A 170 -6.91 -0.29 13.53
C ASP A 170 -7.32 -0.65 12.09
N ALA A 171 -6.59 -0.18 11.07
CA ALA A 171 -7.01 -0.29 9.67
C ALA A 171 -7.41 -1.72 9.22
N PRO A 172 -6.69 -2.81 9.59
CA PRO A 172 -7.10 -4.17 9.23
C PRO A 172 -8.43 -4.60 9.85
N GLU A 173 -8.66 -4.26 11.12
CA GLU A 173 -9.92 -4.53 11.83
C GLU A 173 -11.05 -3.70 11.22
N ARG A 174 -10.82 -2.39 11.04
CA ARG A 174 -11.75 -1.48 10.37
C ARG A 174 -12.13 -1.95 8.97
N PHE A 175 -11.18 -2.45 8.18
CA PHE A 175 -11.44 -3.03 6.86
C PHE A 175 -12.35 -4.26 6.96
N ARG A 176 -12.08 -5.16 7.91
CA ARG A 176 -12.92 -6.35 8.16
C ARG A 176 -14.34 -5.94 8.56
N GLU A 177 -14.47 -5.01 9.50
CA GLU A 177 -15.76 -4.58 10.03
C GLU A 177 -16.63 -3.89 8.98
N LEU A 178 -16.06 -2.94 8.25
CA LEU A 178 -16.80 -2.15 7.26
C LEU A 178 -17.30 -3.00 6.09
N TYR A 179 -16.50 -3.97 5.64
CA TYR A 179 -16.74 -4.62 4.35
C TYR A 179 -17.11 -6.10 4.46
N PHE A 180 -16.74 -6.79 5.53
CA PHE A 180 -16.88 -8.25 5.66
C PHE A 180 -17.58 -8.70 6.96
N SER A 181 -18.05 -7.78 7.80
CA SER A 181 -18.77 -8.12 9.04
C SER A 181 -20.07 -8.88 8.75
N GLY A 182 -20.30 -9.97 9.49
CA GLY A 182 -21.51 -10.81 9.37
C GLY A 182 -21.60 -11.62 8.08
N VAL A 183 -20.56 -11.63 7.25
CA VAL A 183 -20.55 -12.40 6.00
C VAL A 183 -20.17 -13.85 6.31
N SER A 184 -20.91 -14.79 5.74
CA SER A 184 -20.59 -16.21 5.89
C SER A 184 -19.25 -16.56 5.23
N GLU A 185 -18.39 -17.26 5.97
CA GLU A 185 -17.13 -17.87 5.49
C GLU A 185 -17.35 -18.93 4.39
N LYS A 186 -18.58 -19.43 4.22
CA LYS A 186 -18.92 -20.35 3.12
C LYS A 186 -18.94 -19.67 1.75
N ARG A 187 -19.01 -18.33 1.71
CA ARG A 187 -18.94 -17.55 0.48
C ARG A 187 -17.49 -17.21 0.18
N LYS A 188 -17.18 -17.13 -1.11
CA LYS A 188 -15.89 -16.66 -1.61
C LYS A 188 -15.85 -15.14 -1.58
N TRP A 189 -14.94 -14.58 -0.80
CA TRP A 189 -14.83 -13.14 -0.58
C TRP A 189 -13.89 -12.53 -1.62
N GLY A 190 -14.30 -11.42 -2.23
CA GLY A 190 -13.42 -10.70 -3.13
C GLY A 190 -13.70 -9.22 -3.22
N CYS A 191 -12.72 -8.52 -3.76
CA CYS A 191 -12.76 -7.08 -3.99
C CYS A 191 -12.52 -6.75 -5.47
N ILE A 192 -13.02 -5.59 -5.89
CA ILE A 192 -12.86 -5.06 -7.25
C ILE A 192 -12.22 -3.67 -7.13
N ASN A 193 -10.95 -3.58 -7.48
CA ASN A 193 -10.12 -2.37 -7.45
C ASN A 193 -9.28 -2.34 -8.74
N PRO A 194 -9.84 -1.88 -9.86
CA PRO A 194 -9.18 -1.95 -11.16
C PRO A 194 -7.95 -1.05 -11.31
N ASP A 195 -7.66 -0.21 -10.32
CA ASP A 195 -6.49 0.64 -10.20
C ASP A 195 -5.29 -0.07 -9.54
N TYR A 196 -5.46 -1.32 -9.08
CA TYR A 196 -4.38 -2.07 -8.43
C TYR A 196 -3.43 -2.79 -9.41
N PHE A 197 -3.58 -2.57 -10.71
CA PHE A 197 -2.80 -3.27 -11.74
C PHE A 197 -1.30 -2.98 -11.66
N CYS A 198 -0.91 -1.82 -11.12
CA CYS A 198 0.47 -1.40 -10.88
C CYS A 198 0.88 -1.50 -9.40
N ARG A 199 0.06 -2.14 -8.54
CA ARG A 199 0.22 -2.15 -7.07
C ARG A 199 0.51 -3.55 -6.54
N ALA A 200 1.41 -4.28 -7.21
CA ALA A 200 1.72 -5.68 -6.86
C ALA A 200 2.21 -5.84 -5.42
N ASP A 201 3.11 -4.97 -4.95
CA ASP A 201 3.64 -5.01 -3.59
C ASP A 201 2.53 -4.81 -2.56
N PHE A 202 1.63 -3.85 -2.80
CA PHE A 202 0.48 -3.63 -1.92
C PHE A 202 -0.43 -4.86 -1.86
N VAL A 203 -0.77 -5.45 -3.01
CA VAL A 203 -1.63 -6.65 -3.05
C VAL A 203 -0.96 -7.80 -2.29
N TYR A 204 0.32 -8.04 -2.54
CA TYR A 204 1.09 -9.08 -1.88
C TYR A 204 1.19 -8.85 -0.36
N GLU A 205 1.62 -7.68 0.09
CA GLU A 205 1.82 -7.35 1.50
C GLU A 205 0.51 -7.45 2.31
N ASN A 206 -0.66 -7.16 1.72
CA ASN A 206 -1.91 -7.05 2.49
C ASN A 206 -2.85 -8.24 2.30
N PHE A 207 -2.82 -8.93 1.16
CA PHE A 207 -3.73 -10.05 0.87
C PHE A 207 -3.01 -11.39 0.63
N GLY A 208 -1.69 -11.36 0.54
CA GLY A 208 -0.84 -12.56 0.44
C GLY A 208 -0.92 -13.29 -0.90
N LYS A 209 -0.47 -14.54 -0.87
CA LYS A 209 -0.30 -15.40 -2.06
C LYS A 209 -1.57 -16.15 -2.47
N THR A 210 -2.60 -16.11 -1.63
CA THR A 210 -3.80 -16.95 -1.78
C THR A 210 -4.86 -16.43 -2.74
N PRO A 211 -5.14 -15.10 -2.84
CA PRO A 211 -6.22 -14.63 -3.69
C PRO A 211 -5.94 -14.91 -5.17
N LYS A 212 -6.97 -15.32 -5.91
CA LYS A 212 -6.91 -15.34 -7.37
C LYS A 212 -6.94 -13.92 -7.91
N ILE A 213 -5.94 -13.56 -8.71
CA ILE A 213 -5.86 -12.24 -9.34
C ILE A 213 -6.58 -12.27 -10.69
N ILE A 214 -7.49 -11.32 -10.90
CA ILE A 214 -8.29 -11.20 -12.12
C ILE A 214 -7.92 -9.90 -12.83
N PHE A 215 -7.51 -10.04 -14.09
CA PHE A 215 -7.37 -8.93 -15.03
C PHE A 215 -8.42 -9.03 -16.13
N ILE A 216 -9.08 -7.92 -16.42
CA ILE A 216 -9.97 -7.73 -17.56
C ILE A 216 -9.27 -6.80 -18.53
N LEU A 217 -9.18 -7.24 -19.78
CA LEU A 217 -8.53 -6.49 -20.85
C LEU A 217 -9.57 -6.01 -21.86
N ARG A 218 -9.30 -4.84 -22.44
CA ARG A 218 -10.02 -4.25 -23.57
C ARG A 218 -8.98 -3.73 -24.55
N ASN A 219 -9.35 -3.51 -25.81
CA ASN A 219 -8.51 -2.74 -26.72
C ASN A 219 -8.03 -1.45 -26.01
N PRO A 220 -6.71 -1.22 -25.91
CA PRO A 220 -6.16 -0.13 -25.11
C PRO A 220 -6.61 1.25 -25.63
N ALA A 221 -6.77 1.43 -26.95
CA ALA A 221 -7.27 2.68 -27.52
C ALA A 221 -8.70 2.97 -27.04
N ASP A 222 -9.56 1.94 -26.98
CA ASP A 222 -10.92 2.09 -26.48
C ASP A 222 -10.97 2.32 -24.97
N ALA A 223 -10.10 1.67 -24.20
CA ALA A 223 -10.00 1.86 -22.76
C ALA A 223 -9.58 3.31 -22.43
N VAL A 224 -8.54 3.81 -23.09
CA VAL A 224 -8.06 5.20 -22.93
C VAL A 224 -9.13 6.19 -23.39
N TYR A 225 -9.79 5.98 -24.53
CA TYR A 225 -10.88 6.85 -24.97
C TYR A 225 -12.05 6.84 -23.97
N SER A 226 -12.37 5.68 -23.40
CA SER A 226 -13.40 5.59 -22.35
C SER A 226 -12.98 6.27 -21.05
N TYR A 227 -11.70 6.24 -20.70
CA TYR A 227 -11.15 6.91 -19.52
C TYR A 227 -11.19 8.43 -19.70
N PHE A 228 -10.76 8.92 -20.86
CA PHE A 228 -10.91 10.32 -21.26
C PHE A 228 -12.35 10.81 -21.08
N LYS A 229 -13.35 10.12 -21.66
CA LYS A 229 -14.76 10.54 -21.51
C LYS A 229 -15.20 10.60 -20.05
N MET A 230 -14.77 9.64 -19.23
CA MET A 230 -15.06 9.61 -17.80
C MET A 230 -14.45 10.81 -17.07
N ARG A 231 -13.14 11.03 -17.22
CA ARG A 231 -12.42 12.18 -16.62
C ARG A 231 -13.11 13.49 -16.99
N MET A 232 -13.41 13.64 -18.26
CA MET A 232 -14.08 14.83 -18.78
C MET A 232 -15.48 15.00 -18.12
N SER A 233 -16.27 13.94 -17.99
CA SER A 233 -17.60 14.05 -17.34
C SER A 233 -17.58 14.27 -15.83
N GLN A 234 -16.51 13.87 -15.12
CA GLN A 234 -16.50 13.78 -13.65
C GLN A 234 -15.49 14.71 -12.97
N SER A 235 -14.65 15.40 -13.74
CA SER A 235 -13.58 16.22 -13.17
C SER A 235 -13.99 17.68 -13.05
N ASP A 236 -13.73 18.24 -11.87
CA ASP A 236 -13.81 19.67 -11.61
C ASP A 236 -12.58 20.46 -12.11
N ASP A 237 -11.64 19.78 -12.77
CA ASP A 237 -10.44 20.43 -13.32
C ASP A 237 -10.85 21.50 -14.36
N PRO A 238 -10.42 22.76 -14.18
CA PRO A 238 -10.68 23.84 -15.13
C PRO A 238 -10.26 23.52 -16.56
N ILE A 239 -9.18 22.75 -16.75
CA ILE A 239 -8.67 22.31 -18.06
C ILE A 239 -9.69 21.38 -18.72
N HIS A 240 -10.22 20.40 -17.98
CA HIS A 240 -11.27 19.50 -18.48
C HIS A 240 -12.53 20.25 -18.88
N GLN A 241 -12.98 21.19 -18.04
CA GLN A 241 -14.12 22.05 -18.36
C GLN A 241 -13.86 22.93 -19.60
N MET A 242 -12.62 23.40 -19.79
CA MET A 242 -12.22 24.14 -20.98
C MET A 242 -12.35 23.31 -22.25
N TYR A 243 -11.97 22.03 -22.22
CA TYR A 243 -12.18 21.15 -23.38
C TYR A 243 -13.66 21.04 -23.75
N PHE A 244 -14.59 20.91 -22.80
CA PHE A 244 -16.02 20.93 -23.14
C PHE A 244 -16.48 22.27 -23.68
N LYS A 245 -16.05 23.38 -23.10
CA LYS A 245 -16.41 24.71 -23.60
C LYS A 245 -15.93 24.90 -25.05
N LYS A 246 -14.72 24.42 -25.36
CA LYS A 246 -14.11 24.47 -26.70
C LYS A 246 -14.82 23.56 -27.71
N TYR A 247 -15.10 22.31 -27.34
CA TYR A 247 -15.56 21.29 -28.29
C TYR A 247 -17.07 21.02 -28.27
N ARG A 248 -17.76 21.36 -27.17
CA ARG A 248 -19.20 21.16 -26.89
C ARG A 248 -19.73 19.72 -26.93
N LYS A 249 -18.98 18.79 -27.53
CA LYS A 249 -19.25 17.35 -27.58
C LYS A 249 -17.94 16.57 -27.60
N TYR A 250 -17.97 15.34 -27.09
CA TYR A 250 -16.86 14.42 -27.26
C TYR A 250 -16.61 14.17 -28.75
N SER A 251 -15.37 14.36 -29.18
CA SER A 251 -14.96 14.17 -30.57
C SER A 251 -13.54 13.63 -30.61
N SER A 252 -13.15 12.99 -31.72
CA SER A 252 -11.78 12.52 -31.90
C SER A 252 -10.78 13.66 -31.77
N LYS A 253 -11.11 14.87 -32.27
CA LYS A 253 -10.25 16.05 -32.15
C LYS A 253 -10.00 16.46 -30.70
N MET A 254 -11.04 16.47 -29.86
CA MET A 254 -10.90 16.74 -28.42
C MET A 254 -10.03 15.68 -27.73
N PHE A 255 -10.21 14.41 -28.12
CA PHE A 255 -9.41 13.31 -27.57
C PHE A 255 -7.94 13.40 -27.97
N TYR A 256 -7.64 13.71 -29.24
CA TYR A 256 -6.26 13.92 -29.69
C TYR A 256 -5.57 15.06 -28.93
N GLU A 257 -6.24 16.20 -28.75
CA GLU A 257 -5.66 17.31 -27.98
C GLU A 257 -5.42 16.92 -26.52
N TYR A 258 -6.34 16.18 -25.91
CA TYR A 258 -6.12 15.61 -24.58
C TYR A 258 -4.91 14.66 -24.54
N MET A 259 -4.72 13.81 -25.55
CA MET A 259 -3.55 12.92 -25.59
C MET A 259 -2.24 13.71 -25.67
N GLU A 260 -2.17 14.76 -26.49
CA GLU A 260 -1.00 15.65 -26.56
C GLU A 260 -0.72 16.33 -25.21
N ASP A 261 -1.76 16.91 -24.61
CA ASP A 261 -1.61 17.73 -23.41
C ASP A 261 -1.39 16.93 -22.13
N ASP A 262 -1.86 15.69 -22.05
CA ASP A 262 -1.88 14.88 -20.82
C ASP A 262 -0.94 13.67 -20.89
N ILE A 263 -1.01 12.91 -21.98
CA ILE A 263 -0.31 11.63 -22.13
C ILE A 263 1.08 11.85 -22.71
N PHE A 264 1.19 12.52 -23.86
CA PHE A 264 2.48 12.72 -24.55
C PHE A 264 3.34 13.80 -23.91
N SER A 265 2.71 14.81 -23.28
CA SER A 265 3.44 15.82 -22.50
C SER A 265 4.06 15.30 -21.20
N GLY A 266 3.61 14.13 -20.72
CA GLY A 266 4.04 13.54 -19.45
C GLY A 266 3.45 14.21 -18.19
N LYS A 267 2.51 15.17 -18.34
CA LYS A 267 1.93 15.90 -17.19
C LYS A 267 1.10 15.04 -16.23
N ASN A 268 0.52 13.93 -16.70
CA ASN A 268 -0.25 12.99 -15.87
C ASN A 268 0.19 11.55 -16.15
N GLN A 269 1.36 11.16 -15.66
CA GLN A 269 1.82 9.76 -15.68
C GLN A 269 1.44 8.96 -14.43
N SER A 270 0.64 9.51 -13.51
CA SER A 270 0.05 8.76 -12.40
C SER A 270 -1.13 7.92 -12.91
N PHE A 271 -0.84 6.69 -13.32
CA PHE A 271 -1.86 5.64 -13.43
C PHE A 271 -1.86 4.75 -12.18
#